data_AF-A0A4Q3ZNE9-F1
#
_entry.id   AF-A0A4Q3ZNE9-F1
#
_cell.length_a   1.000
_cell.length_b   1.000
_cell.length_c   1.000
_cell.angle_alpha   90.00
_cell.angle_beta   90.00
_cell.angle_gamma   90.00
#
_symmetry.space_group_name_H-M   'P 1'
#
loop_
_entity.id
_entity.type
_entity.pdbx_description
1 polymer ?
#
loop_
_entity_poly.entity_id
_entity_poly.type
_entity_poly.pdbx_seq_one_letter_code
_entity_poly.pdbx_strand_id
1 'polypeptide(L)'
;VRALEAALPHATETRTVRFLFLPTEHDPDSFVRELGADAFERCVEGAVPLSRQLSTVAGEGCDLGTPEGRARMLKQAHPLWRLLPDGLLRRQLLGELARQGQMPESELQSLWLGEAAAAAAPPPPAPAERPRWQPKAEWKAGKGDWKSRRDRDAEPRPVGPRAVPPTPTDHAVRLLLLHSDLWEALSEEDRTLLHELPGEHGQLIHWLERHLTHHGASPWAAVQGGLAAEGLEGPAQRLLRSVQALGIEEHDAAGDLARAVAELRQRAPAALPATGATDEERRRALEALARLRERHGIQG
;
A
#
# COMPACT_ATOMS: atom_id res chain seq x y z
N VAL A 1 -5.48 -3.99 -25.10
CA VAL A 1 -5.51 -4.31 -23.65
C VAL A 1 -4.14 -4.72 -23.09
N ARG A 2 -3.41 -5.68 -23.69
CA ARG A 2 -2.10 -6.15 -23.17
C ARG A 2 -1.07 -5.06 -22.85
N ALA A 3 -0.91 -4.05 -23.71
CA ALA A 3 0.03 -2.95 -23.45
C ALA A 3 -0.35 -2.10 -22.23
N LEU A 4 -1.65 -1.93 -21.96
CA LEU A 4 -2.13 -1.21 -20.78
C LEU A 4 -1.83 -2.01 -19.51
N GLU A 5 -2.18 -3.30 -19.50
CA GLU A 5 -1.92 -4.21 -18.37
C GLU A 5 -0.43 -4.29 -18.01
N ALA A 6 0.45 -4.31 -19.02
CA ALA A 6 1.90 -4.31 -18.80
C ALA A 6 2.41 -2.99 -18.21
N ALA A 7 1.77 -1.86 -18.52
CA ALA A 7 2.21 -0.54 -18.08
C ALA A 7 1.66 -0.15 -16.69
N LEU A 8 0.50 -0.68 -16.29
CA LEU A 8 -0.16 -0.33 -15.03
C LEU A 8 0.71 -0.55 -13.77
N PRO A 9 1.46 -1.66 -13.62
CA PRO A 9 2.36 -1.88 -12.48
C PRO A 9 3.49 -0.86 -12.35
N HIS A 10 3.75 -0.09 -13.41
CA HIS A 10 4.81 0.91 -13.45
C HIS A 10 4.27 2.35 -13.35
N ALA A 11 2.95 2.52 -13.25
CA ALA A 11 2.31 3.83 -13.23
C ALA A 11 2.38 4.45 -11.82
N THR A 12 3.49 5.12 -11.53
CA THR A 12 3.69 5.94 -10.33
C THR A 12 3.55 7.43 -10.66
N GLU A 13 3.46 8.28 -9.64
CA GLU A 13 3.33 9.74 -9.75
C GLU A 13 4.55 10.38 -10.43
N THR A 14 5.70 9.72 -10.33
CA THR A 14 6.97 10.15 -10.91
C THR A 14 7.15 9.70 -12.35
N ARG A 15 6.23 8.90 -12.91
CA ARG A 15 6.32 8.34 -14.25
C ARG A 15 5.11 8.75 -15.09
N THR A 16 5.37 9.27 -16.27
CA THR A 16 4.32 9.57 -17.25
C THR A 16 4.24 8.45 -18.28
N VAL A 17 3.08 7.81 -18.36
CA VAL A 17 2.79 6.76 -19.36
C VAL A 17 1.73 7.27 -20.33
N ARG A 18 2.04 7.17 -21.64
CA ARG A 18 1.13 7.52 -22.74
C ARG A 18 1.14 6.41 -23.79
N PHE A 19 0.01 6.26 -24.48
CA PHE A 19 -0.22 5.25 -25.50
C PHE A 19 -0.29 5.92 -26.87
N LEU A 20 0.65 5.57 -27.73
CA LEU A 20 0.68 6.01 -29.12
C LEU A 20 -0.01 4.93 -29.98
N PHE A 21 -0.96 5.35 -30.81
CA PHE A 21 -1.63 4.49 -31.78
C PHE A 21 -1.24 4.94 -33.18
N LEU A 22 -0.54 4.07 -33.90
CA LEU A 22 -0.16 4.29 -35.30
C LEU A 22 -1.19 3.65 -36.23
N PRO A 23 -1.28 4.09 -37.50
CA PRO A 23 -2.04 3.39 -38.53
C PRO A 23 -1.63 1.92 -38.63
N THR A 24 -2.58 1.07 -38.99
CA THR A 24 -2.39 -0.39 -39.04
C THR A 24 -1.31 -0.84 -40.02
N GLU A 25 -0.98 -0.02 -41.01
CA GLU A 25 0.04 -0.33 -42.02
C GLU A 25 1.47 -0.07 -41.53
N HIS A 26 1.64 0.63 -40.39
CA HIS A 26 2.95 1.12 -39.94
C HIS A 26 3.34 0.66 -38.53
N ASP A 27 4.58 0.23 -38.40
CA ASP A 27 5.33 0.20 -37.14
C ASP A 27 6.07 1.56 -36.92
N PRO A 28 6.70 1.80 -35.75
CA PRO A 28 7.37 3.08 -35.49
C PRO A 28 8.44 3.44 -36.54
N ASP A 29 9.22 2.44 -36.98
CA ASP A 29 10.34 2.66 -37.90
C ASP A 29 9.85 2.96 -39.32
N SER A 30 8.86 2.22 -39.83
CA SER A 30 8.23 2.46 -41.13
C SER A 30 7.45 3.77 -41.15
N PHE A 31 6.75 4.12 -40.06
CA PHE A 31 6.06 5.40 -39.95
C PHE A 31 7.02 6.58 -40.08
N VAL A 32 8.16 6.54 -39.37
CA VAL A 32 9.17 7.60 -39.44
C VAL A 32 9.83 7.64 -40.82
N ARG A 33 10.06 6.49 -41.45
CA ARG A 33 10.63 6.42 -42.81
C ARG A 33 9.72 7.00 -43.88
N GLU A 34 8.40 6.80 -43.77
CA GLU A 34 7.44 7.22 -44.79
C GLU A 34 6.90 8.63 -44.57
N LEU A 35 6.57 9.00 -43.32
CA LEU A 35 5.91 10.26 -42.97
C LEU A 35 6.85 11.28 -42.31
N GLY A 36 8.08 10.86 -41.96
CA GLY A 36 9.10 11.71 -41.38
C GLY A 36 9.01 11.86 -39.86
N ALA A 37 10.10 12.32 -39.25
CA ALA A 37 10.21 12.52 -37.80
C ALA A 37 9.20 13.54 -37.27
N ASP A 38 8.99 14.67 -37.96
CA ASP A 38 8.05 15.71 -37.53
C ASP A 38 6.60 15.19 -37.44
N ALA A 39 6.20 14.26 -38.31
CA ALA A 39 4.89 13.64 -38.24
C ALA A 39 4.77 12.70 -37.05
N PHE A 40 5.83 11.96 -36.75
CA PHE A 40 5.89 11.09 -35.58
C PHE A 40 5.86 11.88 -34.26
N GLU A 41 6.61 12.99 -34.16
CA GLU A 41 6.58 13.88 -32.99
C GLU A 41 5.18 14.42 -32.70
N ARG A 42 4.46 14.88 -33.73
CA ARG A 42 3.04 15.30 -33.58
C ARG A 42 2.15 14.16 -33.08
N CYS A 43 2.40 12.93 -33.52
CA CYS A 43 1.64 11.78 -33.03
C CYS A 43 1.96 11.48 -31.54
N VAL A 44 3.23 11.62 -31.14
CA VAL A 44 3.66 11.49 -29.74
C VAL A 44 3.02 12.56 -28.85
N GLU A 45 2.92 13.80 -29.31
CA GLU A 45 2.21 14.87 -28.58
C GLU A 45 0.73 14.53 -28.38
N GLY A 46 0.11 13.89 -29.38
CA GLY A 46 -1.27 13.41 -29.32
C GLY A 46 -1.47 12.08 -28.57
N ALA A 47 -0.42 11.50 -28.00
CA ALA A 47 -0.51 10.19 -27.36
C ALA A 47 -1.50 10.18 -26.18
N VAL A 48 -2.28 9.11 -26.09
CA VAL A 48 -3.37 8.97 -25.13
C VAL A 48 -2.81 8.74 -23.72
N PRO A 49 -3.15 9.58 -22.72
CA PRO A 49 -2.71 9.37 -21.34
C PRO A 49 -3.25 8.07 -20.75
N LEU A 50 -2.52 7.46 -19.82
CA LEU A 50 -2.92 6.21 -19.15
C LEU A 50 -4.31 6.26 -18.51
N SER A 51 -4.65 7.37 -17.83
CA SER A 51 -5.96 7.55 -17.21
C SER A 51 -7.11 7.45 -18.21
N ARG A 52 -6.95 8.08 -19.38
CA ARG A 52 -7.91 8.05 -20.47
C ARG A 52 -7.97 6.68 -21.12
N GLN A 53 -6.82 6.04 -21.33
CA GLN A 53 -6.77 4.71 -21.92
C GLN A 53 -7.45 3.68 -21.02
N LEU A 54 -7.23 3.73 -19.70
CA LEU A 54 -7.92 2.86 -18.73
C LEU A 54 -9.43 3.04 -18.80
N SER A 55 -9.91 4.28 -18.76
CA SER A 55 -11.35 4.58 -18.83
C SER A 55 -11.97 4.12 -20.15
N THR A 56 -11.23 4.27 -21.26
CA THR A 56 -11.67 3.83 -22.59
C THR A 56 -11.84 2.32 -22.62
N VAL A 57 -10.81 1.58 -22.20
CA VAL A 57 -10.84 0.11 -22.18
C VAL A 57 -11.93 -0.41 -21.25
N ALA A 58 -12.08 0.18 -20.05
CA ALA A 58 -13.12 -0.23 -19.12
C ALA A 58 -14.54 0.08 -19.62
N GLY A 59 -14.69 1.10 -20.46
CA GLY A 59 -15.97 1.50 -21.06
C GLY A 59 -16.34 0.72 -22.33
N GLU A 60 -15.47 -0.14 -22.85
CA GLU A 60 -15.73 -0.90 -24.07
C GLU A 60 -16.99 -1.78 -23.92
N GLY A 61 -17.94 -1.61 -24.84
CA GLY A 61 -19.22 -2.34 -24.81
C GLY A 61 -20.14 -1.99 -23.64
N CYS A 62 -19.96 -0.83 -23.01
CA CYS A 62 -20.80 -0.32 -21.92
C CYS A 62 -21.59 0.92 -22.35
N ASP A 63 -22.89 0.94 -22.06
CA ASP A 63 -23.71 2.16 -22.17
C ASP A 63 -23.71 2.92 -20.83
N LEU A 64 -22.87 3.95 -20.73
CA LEU A 64 -22.72 4.73 -19.50
C LEU A 64 -23.97 5.57 -19.15
N GLY A 65 -24.93 5.71 -20.07
CA GLY A 65 -26.23 6.31 -19.78
C GLY A 65 -27.08 5.43 -18.84
N THR A 66 -26.86 4.12 -18.86
CA THR A 66 -27.61 3.15 -18.06
C THR A 66 -26.87 2.76 -16.77
N PRO A 67 -27.60 2.51 -15.66
CA PRO A 67 -27.00 1.93 -14.46
C PRO A 67 -26.25 0.62 -14.73
N GLU A 68 -26.78 -0.24 -15.59
CA GLU A 68 -26.19 -1.53 -15.95
C GLU A 68 -24.86 -1.38 -16.68
N GLY A 69 -24.78 -0.43 -17.62
CA GLY A 69 -23.54 -0.14 -18.34
C GLY A 69 -22.48 0.49 -17.43
N ARG A 70 -22.86 1.38 -16.50
CA ARG A 70 -21.92 1.92 -15.50
C ARG A 70 -21.40 0.85 -14.55
N ALA A 71 -22.27 -0.03 -14.05
CA ALA A 71 -21.88 -1.15 -13.20
C ALA A 71 -20.94 -2.11 -13.95
N ARG A 72 -21.22 -2.39 -15.22
CA ARG A 72 -20.34 -3.19 -16.08
C ARG A 72 -18.98 -2.53 -16.27
N MET A 73 -18.93 -1.23 -16.55
CA MET A 73 -17.69 -0.48 -16.70
C MET A 73 -16.85 -0.54 -15.42
N LEU A 74 -17.45 -0.31 -14.25
CA LEU A 74 -16.76 -0.42 -12.96
C LEU A 74 -16.21 -1.85 -12.73
N LYS A 75 -17.00 -2.87 -13.07
CA LYS A 75 -16.56 -4.27 -12.97
C LYS A 75 -15.36 -4.58 -13.88
N GLN A 76 -15.32 -4.00 -15.08
CA GLN A 76 -14.18 -4.12 -16.00
C GLN A 76 -12.96 -3.30 -15.55
N ALA A 77 -13.18 -2.12 -14.96
CA ALA A 77 -12.13 -1.25 -14.47
C ALA A 77 -11.40 -1.84 -13.25
N HIS A 78 -12.11 -2.56 -12.38
CA HIS A 78 -11.57 -3.10 -11.13
C HIS A 78 -10.25 -3.90 -11.29
N PRO A 79 -10.14 -4.92 -12.17
CA PRO A 79 -8.88 -5.64 -12.37
C PRO A 79 -7.74 -4.74 -12.86
N LEU A 80 -8.03 -3.76 -13.72
CA LEU A 80 -7.02 -2.80 -14.20
C LEU A 80 -6.56 -1.87 -13.08
N TRP A 81 -7.50 -1.37 -12.27
CA TRP A 81 -7.19 -0.53 -11.12
C TRP A 81 -6.36 -1.28 -10.07
N ARG A 82 -6.60 -2.58 -9.88
CA ARG A 82 -5.82 -3.41 -8.94
C ARG A 82 -4.35 -3.53 -9.30
N LEU A 83 -4.00 -3.47 -10.59
CA LEU A 83 -2.62 -3.53 -11.08
C LEU A 83 -1.81 -2.27 -10.79
N LEU A 84 -2.46 -1.15 -10.44
CA LEU A 84 -1.76 0.08 -10.11
C LEU A 84 -1.02 -0.05 -8.77
N PRO A 85 0.22 0.44 -8.65
CA PRO A 85 0.88 0.58 -7.37
C PRO A 85 0.05 1.43 -6.39
N ASP A 86 0.20 1.17 -5.09
CA ASP A 86 -0.38 2.05 -4.08
C ASP A 86 0.28 3.42 -4.14
N GLY A 87 -0.54 4.46 -4.27
CA GLY A 87 -0.07 5.82 -4.51
C GLY A 87 -1.20 6.83 -4.71
N LEU A 88 -0.84 8.09 -4.94
CA LEU A 88 -1.76 9.17 -5.27
C LEU A 88 -2.45 8.91 -6.61
N LEU A 89 -1.74 8.41 -7.63
CA LEU A 89 -2.34 8.16 -8.95
C LEU A 89 -3.47 7.12 -8.86
N ARG A 90 -3.26 6.03 -8.10
CA ARG A 90 -4.28 5.02 -7.85
C ARG A 90 -5.53 5.59 -7.18
N ARG A 91 -5.36 6.50 -6.21
CA ARG A 91 -6.46 7.20 -5.53
C ARG A 91 -7.19 8.16 -6.47
N GLN A 92 -6.46 8.95 -7.27
CA GLN A 92 -7.06 9.86 -8.25
C GLN A 92 -7.88 9.10 -9.31
N LEU A 93 -7.37 7.95 -9.77
CA LEU A 93 -8.09 7.10 -10.71
C LEU A 93 -9.33 6.43 -10.09
N LEU A 94 -9.29 6.08 -8.81
CA LEU A 94 -10.48 5.59 -8.09
C LEU A 94 -11.59 6.65 -8.09
N GLY A 95 -11.25 7.90 -7.74
CA GLY A 95 -12.19 9.01 -7.76
C GLY A 95 -12.75 9.32 -9.17
N GLU A 96 -11.92 9.21 -10.20
CA GLU A 96 -12.37 9.36 -11.59
C GLU A 96 -13.34 8.25 -12.02
N LEU A 97 -13.03 6.98 -11.71
CA LEU A 97 -13.89 5.84 -12.01
C LEU A 97 -15.22 5.94 -11.24
N ALA A 98 -15.19 6.36 -9.98
CA ALA A 98 -16.38 6.60 -9.16
C ALA A 98 -17.30 7.66 -9.80
N ARG A 99 -16.73 8.78 -10.27
CA ARG A 99 -17.47 9.82 -11.01
C ARG A 99 -18.12 9.27 -12.27
N GLN A 100 -17.38 8.51 -13.08
CA GLN A 100 -17.92 7.90 -14.30
C GLN A 100 -19.01 6.86 -14.00
N GLY A 101 -18.87 6.13 -12.89
CA GLY A 101 -19.85 5.18 -12.39
C GLY A 101 -21.08 5.81 -11.72
N GLN A 102 -21.06 7.12 -11.45
CA GLN A 102 -22.07 7.86 -10.68
C GLN A 102 -22.31 7.25 -9.28
N MET A 103 -21.21 6.89 -8.61
CA MET A 103 -21.23 6.33 -7.26
C MET A 103 -20.29 7.15 -6.36
N PRO A 104 -20.59 7.29 -5.05
CA PRO A 104 -19.64 7.87 -4.10
C PRO A 104 -18.32 7.10 -4.10
N GLU A 105 -17.19 7.81 -4.10
CA GLU A 105 -15.85 7.20 -4.08
C GLU A 105 -15.67 6.26 -2.89
N SER A 106 -16.18 6.63 -1.72
CA SER A 106 -16.11 5.81 -0.50
C SER A 106 -16.90 4.50 -0.62
N GLU A 107 -18.02 4.50 -1.33
CA GLU A 107 -18.83 3.31 -1.57
C GLU A 107 -18.11 2.38 -2.56
N LEU A 108 -17.60 2.93 -3.66
CA LEU A 108 -16.80 2.16 -4.62
C LEU A 108 -15.56 1.55 -3.98
N GLN A 109 -14.86 2.35 -3.16
CA GLN A 109 -13.69 1.89 -2.40
C GLN A 109 -14.05 0.74 -1.46
N SER A 110 -15.17 0.86 -0.75
CA SER A 110 -15.65 -0.18 0.17
C SER A 110 -16.03 -1.46 -0.57
N LEU A 111 -16.64 -1.36 -1.75
CA LEU A 111 -16.96 -2.52 -2.58
C LEU A 111 -15.69 -3.22 -3.06
N TRP A 112 -14.76 -2.50 -3.68
CA TRP A 112 -13.56 -3.10 -4.25
C TRP A 112 -12.56 -3.63 -3.22
N LEU A 113 -12.46 -2.98 -2.05
CA LEU A 113 -11.59 -3.44 -0.96
C LEU A 113 -12.30 -4.43 0.00
N GLY A 114 -13.63 -4.36 0.11
CA GLY A 114 -14.44 -5.20 1.00
C GLY A 114 -14.91 -6.52 0.38
N GLU A 115 -15.02 -6.61 -0.94
CA GLU A 115 -15.38 -7.86 -1.65
C GLU A 115 -14.27 -8.91 -1.53
N ALA A 116 -13.01 -8.49 -1.29
CA ALA A 116 -11.89 -9.39 -0.96
C ALA A 116 -12.08 -10.12 0.38
N ALA A 117 -12.82 -9.55 1.34
CA ALA A 117 -13.13 -10.18 2.63
C ALA A 117 -14.41 -11.03 2.59
N ALA A 118 -15.37 -10.69 1.72
CA ALA A 118 -16.66 -11.39 1.63
C ALA A 118 -16.59 -12.69 0.81
N ALA A 119 -15.65 -12.81 -0.14
CA ALA A 119 -15.46 -14.03 -0.93
C ALA A 119 -14.81 -15.20 -0.15
N ALA A 120 -14.34 -14.96 1.08
CA ALA A 120 -13.64 -15.94 1.92
C ALA A 120 -14.45 -16.45 3.13
N ALA A 121 -15.72 -16.06 3.30
CA ALA A 121 -16.54 -16.47 4.44
C ALA A 121 -17.82 -17.22 4.00
N PRO A 122 -18.16 -18.39 4.58
CA PRO A 122 -19.45 -19.01 4.35
C PRO A 122 -20.58 -18.16 4.96
N PRO A 123 -21.79 -18.15 4.38
CA PRO A 123 -22.88 -17.31 4.88
C PRO A 123 -23.35 -17.80 6.27
N PRO A 124 -23.66 -16.89 7.21
CA PRO A 124 -24.24 -17.27 8.50
C PRO A 124 -25.69 -17.77 8.34
N PRO A 125 -26.18 -18.68 9.21
CA PRO A 125 -27.55 -19.17 9.14
C PRO A 125 -28.55 -18.07 9.50
N ALA A 126 -29.64 -17.99 8.73
CA ALA A 126 -30.72 -17.01 8.93
C ALA A 126 -31.42 -17.19 10.29
N PRO A 127 -31.77 -16.11 11.02
CA PRO A 127 -32.40 -16.21 12.32
C PRO A 127 -33.89 -16.56 12.19
N ALA A 128 -34.31 -17.61 12.90
CA ALA A 128 -35.71 -18.02 13.04
C ALA A 128 -36.54 -16.99 13.82
N GLU A 129 -37.76 -16.73 13.33
CA GLU A 129 -38.72 -15.77 13.86
C GLU A 129 -39.14 -16.09 15.31
N ARG A 130 -39.18 -15.05 16.17
CA ARG A 130 -39.75 -15.13 17.53
C ARG A 130 -41.21 -14.67 17.53
N PRO A 131 -42.10 -15.26 18.35
CA PRO A 131 -43.54 -14.99 18.26
C PRO A 131 -43.91 -13.61 18.82
N ARG A 132 -44.88 -12.99 18.16
CA ARG A 132 -45.45 -11.67 18.40
C ARG A 132 -46.26 -11.62 19.70
N TRP A 133 -45.84 -10.78 20.65
CA TRP A 133 -46.53 -10.51 21.90
C TRP A 133 -47.77 -9.61 21.70
N GLN A 134 -48.87 -9.89 22.40
CA GLN A 134 -50.10 -9.08 22.45
C GLN A 134 -50.22 -8.35 23.80
N PRO A 135 -50.72 -7.10 23.85
CA PRO A 135 -50.74 -6.33 25.08
C PRO A 135 -52.02 -6.54 25.89
N LYS A 136 -51.90 -6.56 27.23
CA LYS A 136 -53.01 -6.24 28.12
C LYS A 136 -52.57 -5.34 29.27
N ALA A 137 -53.06 -4.10 29.17
CA ALA A 137 -53.48 -3.10 30.15
C ALA A 137 -52.79 -2.91 31.52
N GLU A 138 -52.54 -1.60 31.76
CA GLU A 138 -52.75 -0.80 32.98
C GLU A 138 -51.75 -0.91 34.13
N TRP A 139 -50.79 0.02 34.15
CA TRP A 139 -49.98 0.34 35.32
C TRP A 139 -50.09 1.84 35.63
N LYS A 140 -50.65 2.11 36.82
CA LYS A 140 -50.78 3.43 37.46
C LYS A 140 -49.46 3.81 38.14
N ALA A 141 -49.27 5.12 38.26
CA ALA A 141 -48.09 5.82 38.77
C ALA A 141 -47.47 5.27 40.07
N GLY A 142 -46.13 5.27 40.12
CA GLY A 142 -45.34 5.08 41.33
C GLY A 142 -43.89 5.46 41.12
N LYS A 143 -43.44 6.52 41.81
CA LYS A 143 -42.08 7.07 41.84
C LYS A 143 -41.03 6.00 42.16
N GLY A 144 -39.86 6.06 41.52
CA GLY A 144 -38.62 5.51 42.08
C GLY A 144 -37.57 5.01 41.09
N ASP A 145 -36.44 5.71 41.08
CA ASP A 145 -35.08 5.21 40.85
C ASP A 145 -34.65 4.71 39.45
N TRP A 146 -34.10 5.62 38.64
CA TRP A 146 -33.52 5.34 37.32
C TRP A 146 -32.01 5.06 37.37
N LYS A 147 -31.41 4.82 38.55
CA LYS A 147 -29.95 4.88 38.72
C LYS A 147 -29.21 3.56 38.93
N SER A 148 -29.84 2.39 38.72
CA SER A 148 -29.19 1.11 39.06
C SER A 148 -29.34 -0.03 38.03
N ARG A 149 -29.40 0.25 36.72
CA ARG A 149 -29.46 -0.86 35.73
C ARG A 149 -28.71 -0.67 34.41
N ARG A 150 -27.72 0.22 34.36
CA ARG A 150 -26.83 0.38 33.19
C ARG A 150 -25.50 -0.36 33.36
N ASP A 151 -25.45 -1.42 34.16
CA ASP A 151 -24.19 -2.12 34.49
C ASP A 151 -24.33 -3.65 34.55
N ARG A 152 -25.15 -4.30 33.72
CA ARG A 152 -25.18 -5.78 33.77
C ARG A 152 -25.33 -6.59 32.49
N ASP A 153 -25.45 -5.96 31.32
CA ASP A 153 -25.51 -6.70 30.04
C ASP A 153 -24.75 -5.96 28.93
N ALA A 154 -23.59 -5.40 29.23
CA ALA A 154 -22.65 -4.94 28.22
C ALA A 154 -21.56 -6.01 28.06
N GLU A 155 -21.69 -6.85 27.03
CA GLU A 155 -20.58 -7.70 26.60
C GLU A 155 -19.35 -6.81 26.34
N PRO A 156 -18.17 -7.15 26.88
CA PRO A 156 -16.97 -6.39 26.63
C PRO A 156 -16.60 -6.55 25.16
N ARG A 157 -16.79 -5.49 24.37
CA ARG A 157 -16.15 -5.38 23.05
C ARG A 157 -14.64 -5.57 23.28
N PRO A 158 -13.93 -6.37 22.46
CA PRO A 158 -12.49 -6.44 22.56
C PRO A 158 -11.92 -5.06 22.20
N VAL A 159 -11.59 -4.28 23.22
CA VAL A 159 -10.72 -3.11 23.11
C VAL A 159 -9.29 -3.65 22.99
N GLY A 160 -9.02 -4.32 21.87
CA GLY A 160 -7.65 -4.54 21.44
C GLY A 160 -7.08 -3.21 20.94
N PRO A 161 -5.80 -2.91 21.17
CA PRO A 161 -5.17 -1.77 20.51
C PRO A 161 -5.39 -1.92 19.00
N ARG A 162 -5.87 -0.87 18.33
CA ARG A 162 -5.87 -0.81 16.85
C ARG A 162 -4.45 -1.21 16.41
N ALA A 163 -4.32 -2.28 15.64
CA ALA A 163 -3.03 -2.69 15.10
C ALA A 163 -2.47 -1.51 14.32
N VAL A 164 -1.38 -0.94 14.83
CA VAL A 164 -0.65 0.11 14.11
C VAL A 164 -0.11 -0.54 12.84
N PRO A 165 -0.33 0.06 11.66
CA PRO A 165 0.22 -0.50 10.43
C PRO A 165 1.74 -0.66 10.58
N PRO A 166 2.32 -1.79 10.12
CA PRO A 166 3.73 -2.08 10.29
C PRO A 166 4.56 -0.95 9.68
N THR A 167 5.52 -0.45 10.44
CA THR A 167 6.43 0.58 9.95
C THR A 167 7.36 -0.01 8.88
N PRO A 168 8.00 0.81 8.03
CA PRO A 168 9.02 0.32 7.09
C PRO A 168 10.16 -0.43 7.80
N THR A 169 10.49 -0.01 9.03
CA THR A 169 11.45 -0.71 9.90
C THR A 169 10.96 -2.12 10.24
N ASP A 170 9.71 -2.22 10.70
CA ASP A 170 9.09 -3.50 11.06
C ASP A 170 9.04 -4.44 9.84
N HIS A 171 8.76 -3.88 8.67
CA HIS A 171 8.65 -4.62 7.42
C HIS A 171 10.01 -5.15 6.95
N ALA A 172 11.06 -4.31 6.94
CA ALA A 172 12.40 -4.70 6.53
C ALA A 172 12.99 -5.79 7.44
N VAL A 173 12.91 -5.61 8.76
CA VAL A 173 13.41 -6.59 9.74
C VAL A 173 12.68 -7.91 9.62
N ARG A 174 11.35 -7.88 9.48
CA ARG A 174 10.53 -9.10 9.33
C ARG A 174 10.87 -9.86 8.04
N LEU A 175 11.02 -9.17 6.91
CA LEU A 175 11.40 -9.80 5.64
C LEU A 175 12.76 -10.48 5.75
N LEU A 176 13.75 -9.85 6.39
CA LEU A 176 15.07 -10.44 6.61
C LEU A 176 15.05 -11.64 7.55
N LEU A 177 14.15 -11.66 8.53
CA LEU A 177 13.96 -12.81 9.41
C LEU A 177 13.31 -14.00 8.67
N LEU A 178 12.34 -13.74 7.80
CA LEU A 178 11.62 -14.77 7.04
C LEU A 178 12.43 -15.28 5.82
N HIS A 179 13.17 -14.39 5.19
CA HIS A 179 13.96 -14.59 3.97
C HIS A 179 15.41 -14.14 4.23
N SER A 180 16.12 -14.92 5.04
CA SER A 180 17.47 -14.57 5.48
C SER A 180 18.51 -14.59 4.35
N ASP A 181 18.18 -15.22 3.22
CA ASP A 181 18.94 -15.19 1.98
C ASP A 181 19.03 -13.78 1.35
N LEU A 182 18.05 -12.91 1.61
CA LEU A 182 18.05 -11.55 1.08
C LEU A 182 19.15 -10.67 1.67
N TRP A 183 19.73 -11.05 2.82
CA TRP A 183 20.82 -10.33 3.47
C TRP A 183 22.05 -10.16 2.57
N GLU A 184 22.36 -11.19 1.78
CA GLU A 184 23.50 -11.20 0.86
C GLU A 184 23.28 -10.28 -0.36
N ALA A 185 22.02 -10.02 -0.72
CA ALA A 185 21.66 -9.16 -1.85
C ALA A 185 21.67 -7.65 -1.51
N LEU A 186 21.76 -7.30 -0.23
CA LEU A 186 21.81 -5.90 0.22
C LEU A 186 23.17 -5.25 -0.05
N SER A 187 23.17 -3.94 -0.29
CA SER A 187 24.41 -3.16 -0.36
C SER A 187 25.02 -2.94 1.02
N GLU A 188 26.32 -2.62 1.08
CA GLU A 188 27.01 -2.26 2.34
C GLU A 188 26.37 -1.04 3.03
N GLU A 189 25.90 -0.07 2.23
CA GLU A 189 25.18 1.11 2.73
C GLU A 189 23.86 0.70 3.39
N ASP A 190 23.10 -0.19 2.76
CA ASP A 190 21.83 -0.69 3.30
C ASP A 190 22.03 -1.53 4.57
N ARG A 191 23.08 -2.36 4.61
CA ARG A 191 23.45 -3.12 5.81
C ARG A 191 23.83 -2.19 6.96
N THR A 192 24.62 -1.15 6.69
CA THR A 192 25.00 -0.15 7.70
C THR A 192 23.76 0.53 8.28
N LEU A 193 22.85 0.99 7.41
CA LEU A 193 21.59 1.59 7.81
C LEU A 193 20.73 0.67 8.71
N LEU A 194 20.65 -0.62 8.37
CA LEU A 194 19.90 -1.60 9.16
C LEU A 194 20.54 -1.88 10.52
N HIS A 195 21.87 -1.84 10.62
CA HIS A 195 22.58 -1.94 11.90
C HIS A 195 22.36 -0.73 12.80
N GLU A 196 22.20 0.47 12.23
CA GLU A 196 21.95 1.70 12.98
C GLU A 196 20.50 1.82 13.50
N LEU A 197 19.63 0.84 13.21
CA LEU A 197 18.24 0.86 13.69
C LEU A 197 18.16 0.85 15.23
N PRO A 198 17.33 1.71 15.84
CA PRO A 198 17.24 1.81 17.29
C PRO A 198 16.43 0.65 17.90
N GLY A 199 16.74 0.35 19.17
CA GLY A 199 15.94 -0.53 20.01
C GLY A 199 16.01 -2.01 19.59
N GLU A 200 14.88 -2.70 19.67
CA GLU A 200 14.78 -4.15 19.43
C GLU A 200 15.06 -4.52 17.96
N HIS A 201 14.81 -3.61 17.01
CA HIS A 201 15.05 -3.83 15.58
C HIS A 201 16.54 -3.99 15.26
N GLY A 202 17.39 -3.09 15.76
CA GLY A 202 18.83 -3.21 15.60
C GLY A 202 19.41 -4.46 16.27
N GLN A 203 18.88 -4.84 17.44
CA GLN A 203 19.30 -6.07 18.13
C GLN A 203 19.00 -7.32 17.29
N LEU A 204 17.83 -7.38 16.64
CA LEU A 204 17.46 -8.47 15.74
C LEU A 204 18.35 -8.53 14.50
N ILE A 205 18.72 -7.38 13.93
CA ILE A 205 19.63 -7.30 12.76
C ILE A 205 21.05 -7.77 13.12
N HIS A 206 21.64 -7.26 14.20
CA HIS A 206 22.96 -7.71 14.65
C HIS A 206 23.00 -9.21 14.97
N TRP A 207 21.92 -9.71 15.58
CA TRP A 207 21.79 -11.14 15.84
C TRP A 207 21.72 -11.94 14.53
N LEU A 208 20.93 -11.49 13.55
CA LEU A 208 20.74 -12.16 12.27
C LEU A 208 22.06 -12.23 11.49
N GLU A 209 22.82 -11.12 11.40
CA GLU A 209 24.12 -11.10 10.73
C GLU A 209 25.10 -12.11 11.36
N ARG A 210 25.19 -12.13 12.70
CA ARG A 210 26.04 -13.11 13.40
C ARG A 210 25.58 -14.55 13.10
N HIS A 211 24.27 -14.80 13.10
CA HIS A 211 23.72 -16.12 12.78
C HIS A 211 24.10 -16.54 11.35
N LEU A 212 23.92 -15.65 10.38
CA LEU A 212 24.26 -15.88 8.97
C LEU A 212 25.75 -16.10 8.76
N THR A 213 26.62 -15.41 9.51
CA THR A 213 28.07 -15.60 9.45
C THR A 213 28.48 -17.02 9.88
N HIS A 214 27.77 -17.61 10.85
CA HIS A 214 28.09 -18.94 11.38
C HIS A 214 27.38 -20.09 10.65
N HIS A 215 26.17 -19.85 10.14
CA HIS A 215 25.29 -20.90 9.62
C HIS A 215 24.87 -20.71 8.16
N GLY A 216 25.10 -19.54 7.58
CA GLY A 216 24.61 -19.16 6.26
C GLY A 216 23.08 -18.96 6.23
N ALA A 217 22.56 -18.68 5.03
CA ALA A 217 21.13 -18.50 4.79
C ALA A 217 20.33 -19.70 5.30
N SER A 218 19.33 -19.44 6.14
CA SER A 218 18.60 -20.44 6.89
C SER A 218 17.09 -20.19 6.87
N PRO A 219 16.26 -21.24 6.85
CA PRO A 219 14.80 -21.10 6.89
C PRO A 219 14.34 -20.56 8.25
N TRP A 220 13.18 -19.90 8.26
CA TRP A 220 12.61 -19.28 9.46
C TRP A 220 12.61 -20.18 10.71
N ALA A 221 12.36 -21.48 10.59
CA ALA A 221 12.36 -22.39 11.73
C ALA A 221 13.71 -22.45 12.47
N ALA A 222 14.83 -22.39 11.73
CA ALA A 222 16.17 -22.35 12.31
C ALA A 222 16.49 -20.98 12.93
N VAL A 223 16.08 -19.91 12.25
CA VAL A 223 16.18 -18.53 12.73
C VAL A 223 15.41 -18.36 14.04
N GLN A 224 14.16 -18.86 14.11
CA GLN A 224 13.31 -18.81 15.29
C GLN A 224 13.95 -19.56 16.48
N GLY A 225 14.48 -20.76 16.24
CA GLY A 225 15.17 -21.54 17.29
C GLY A 225 16.38 -20.81 17.86
N GLY A 226 17.16 -20.13 17.02
CA GLY A 226 18.28 -19.32 17.45
C GLY A 226 17.87 -18.06 18.22
N LEU A 227 16.81 -17.38 17.79
CA LEU A 227 16.24 -16.22 18.50
C LEU A 227 15.71 -16.60 19.89
N ALA A 228 15.09 -17.78 20.02
CA ALA A 228 14.58 -18.30 21.29
C ALA A 228 15.71 -18.57 22.29
N ALA A 229 16.85 -19.11 21.82
CA ALA A 229 18.02 -19.36 22.66
C ALA A 229 18.62 -18.07 23.27
N GLU A 230 18.41 -16.92 22.62
CA GLU A 230 18.93 -15.62 23.06
C GLU A 230 17.86 -14.68 23.63
N GLY A 231 16.63 -15.16 23.80
CA GLY A 231 15.54 -14.38 24.40
C GLY A 231 14.97 -13.27 23.49
N LEU A 232 15.32 -13.26 22.20
CA LEU A 232 14.86 -12.28 21.21
C LEU A 232 13.60 -12.72 20.45
N GLU A 233 13.04 -13.89 20.80
CA GLU A 233 11.83 -14.43 20.17
C GLU A 233 10.59 -13.54 20.40
N GLY A 234 10.45 -12.92 21.57
CA GLY A 234 9.31 -12.05 21.89
C GLY A 234 9.15 -10.87 20.91
N PRO A 235 10.21 -10.05 20.72
CA PRO A 235 10.23 -9.00 19.69
C PRO A 235 9.92 -9.51 18.29
N ALA A 236 10.57 -10.59 17.84
CA ALA A 236 10.36 -11.16 16.50
C ALA A 236 8.91 -11.63 16.29
N GLN A 237 8.33 -12.32 17.27
CA GLN A 237 6.93 -12.78 17.18
C GLN A 237 5.93 -11.61 17.13
N ARG A 238 6.21 -10.47 17.78
CA ARG A 238 5.34 -9.28 17.68
C ARG A 238 5.30 -8.73 16.26
N LEU A 239 6.46 -8.69 15.58
CA LEU A 239 6.58 -8.27 14.18
C LEU A 239 5.83 -9.20 13.23
N LEU A 240 5.89 -10.51 13.45
CA LEU A 240 5.16 -11.48 12.62
C LEU A 240 3.64 -11.43 12.87
N ARG A 241 3.21 -11.31 14.14
CA ARG A 241 1.78 -11.27 14.49
C ARG A 241 1.08 -10.02 13.98
N SER A 242 1.74 -8.86 13.98
CA SER A 242 1.12 -7.61 13.51
C SER A 242 0.72 -7.71 12.04
N VAL A 243 1.49 -8.43 11.22
CA VAL A 243 1.25 -8.60 9.78
C VAL A 243 0.27 -9.74 9.49
N GLN A 244 0.36 -10.87 10.22
CA GLN A 244 -0.63 -11.95 10.12
C GLN A 244 -2.04 -11.49 10.49
N ALA A 245 -2.16 -10.59 11.48
CA ALA A 245 -3.43 -9.97 11.85
C ALA A 245 -4.00 -9.04 10.77
N LEU A 246 -3.15 -8.55 9.86
CA LEU A 246 -3.52 -7.66 8.75
C LEU A 246 -3.74 -8.41 7.43
N GLY A 247 -3.47 -9.71 7.37
CA GLY A 247 -3.72 -10.55 6.19
C GLY A 247 -2.91 -10.13 4.95
N ILE A 248 -1.72 -9.56 5.14
CA ILE A 248 -0.85 -9.13 4.04
C ILE A 248 -0.21 -10.37 3.40
N GLU A 249 -0.51 -10.62 2.13
CA GLU A 249 0.09 -11.70 1.34
C GLU A 249 1.38 -11.21 0.66
N GLU A 250 2.52 -11.83 1.02
CA GLU A 250 3.84 -11.50 0.48
C GLU A 250 4.08 -12.22 -0.84
N HIS A 251 4.17 -11.46 -1.93
CA HIS A 251 4.33 -12.00 -3.28
C HIS A 251 5.73 -11.75 -3.86
N ASP A 252 6.46 -10.73 -3.39
CA ASP A 252 7.82 -10.38 -3.81
C ASP A 252 8.64 -9.87 -2.61
N ALA A 253 9.17 -10.80 -1.81
CA ALA A 253 9.93 -10.48 -0.61
C ALA A 253 11.17 -9.61 -0.88
N ALA A 254 11.83 -9.80 -2.04
CA ALA A 254 13.02 -9.03 -2.41
C ALA A 254 12.67 -7.58 -2.80
N GLY A 255 11.63 -7.41 -3.63
CA GLY A 255 11.14 -6.08 -4.02
C GLY A 255 10.53 -5.31 -2.86
N ASP A 256 9.83 -6.00 -1.97
CA ASP A 256 9.23 -5.41 -0.77
C ASP A 256 10.31 -4.99 0.25
N LEU A 257 11.39 -5.78 0.39
CA LEU A 257 12.55 -5.42 1.20
C LEU A 257 13.26 -4.19 0.63
N ALA A 258 13.52 -4.18 -0.67
CA ALA A 258 14.15 -3.04 -1.35
C ALA A 258 13.34 -1.75 -1.17
N ARG A 259 12.01 -1.84 -1.23
CA ARG A 259 11.11 -0.69 -1.00
C ARG A 259 11.18 -0.20 0.45
N ALA A 260 11.11 -1.12 1.43
CA ALA A 260 11.20 -0.77 2.84
C ALA A 260 12.54 -0.12 3.20
N VAL A 261 13.65 -0.64 2.67
CA VAL A 261 14.99 -0.08 2.88
C VAL A 261 15.14 1.29 2.21
N ALA A 262 14.63 1.48 0.99
CA ALA A 262 14.62 2.79 0.34
C ALA A 262 13.80 3.83 1.14
N GLU A 263 12.70 3.38 1.74
CA GLU A 263 11.86 4.16 2.64
C GLU A 263 12.55 4.51 3.97
N LEU A 264 13.40 3.64 4.49
CA LEU A 264 14.26 3.93 5.65
C LEU A 264 15.33 4.95 5.30
N ARG A 265 15.97 4.85 4.12
CA ARG A 265 16.95 5.83 3.64
C ARG A 265 16.36 7.25 3.54
N GLN A 266 15.12 7.36 3.09
CA GLN A 266 14.42 8.65 2.98
C GLN A 266 14.03 9.24 4.35
N ARG A 267 13.83 8.39 5.36
CA ARG A 267 13.44 8.78 6.73
C ARG A 267 14.62 8.97 7.67
N ALA A 268 15.76 8.36 7.37
CA ALA A 268 17.00 8.65 8.06
C ALA A 268 17.27 10.17 7.90
N PRO A 269 17.48 10.91 9.00
CA PRO A 269 17.88 12.31 8.88
C PRO A 269 19.11 12.30 7.98
N ALA A 270 19.06 13.02 6.85
CA ALA A 270 20.12 13.04 5.86
C ALA A 270 21.45 13.09 6.62
N ALA A 271 22.16 11.96 6.63
CA ALA A 271 23.40 11.85 7.36
C ALA A 271 24.29 12.89 6.70
N LEU A 272 24.44 14.04 7.36
CA LEU A 272 25.45 15.01 7.01
C LEU A 272 26.72 14.19 6.88
N PRO A 273 27.39 14.20 5.72
CA PRO A 273 28.52 13.32 5.48
C PRO A 273 29.46 13.47 6.67
N ALA A 274 29.67 12.36 7.37
CA ALA A 274 30.56 12.35 8.50
C ALA A 274 31.95 12.73 7.99
N THR A 275 32.54 13.71 8.67
CA THR A 275 33.90 14.24 8.55
C THR A 275 34.15 15.27 7.43
N GLY A 276 34.22 16.55 7.85
CA GLY A 276 35.10 17.54 7.20
C GLY A 276 34.54 18.94 6.97
N ALA A 277 33.23 19.17 6.99
CA ALA A 277 32.68 20.48 6.65
C ALA A 277 32.70 21.45 7.85
N THR A 278 33.33 22.61 7.67
CA THR A 278 33.41 23.67 8.68
C THR A 278 32.02 24.27 8.94
N ASP A 279 31.79 24.83 10.13
CA ASP A 279 30.50 25.43 10.54
C ASP A 279 29.97 26.46 9.52
N GLU A 280 30.87 27.11 8.79
CA GLU A 280 30.57 28.06 7.72
C GLU A 280 29.91 27.40 6.50
N GLU A 281 30.32 26.19 6.12
CA GLU A 281 29.74 25.43 5.01
C GLU A 281 28.35 24.88 5.36
N ARG A 282 28.16 24.48 6.63
CA ARG A 282 26.85 24.11 7.17
C ARG A 282 25.90 25.30 7.15
N ARG A 283 26.37 26.49 7.52
CA ARG A 283 25.55 27.71 7.48
C ARG A 283 25.13 28.06 6.04
N ARG A 284 26.05 27.96 5.08
CA ARG A 284 25.74 28.19 3.65
C ARG A 284 24.76 27.17 3.08
N ALA A 285 24.86 25.90 3.46
CA ALA A 285 23.92 24.87 3.01
C ALA A 285 22.51 25.12 3.58
N LEU A 286 22.40 25.53 4.84
CA LEU A 286 21.13 25.89 5.47
C LEU A 286 20.53 27.16 4.85
N GLU A 287 21.35 28.17 4.53
CA GLU A 287 20.91 29.37 3.82
C GLU A 287 20.46 29.07 2.38
N ALA A 288 21.14 28.15 1.69
CA ALA A 288 20.74 27.71 0.35
C ALA A 288 19.40 26.97 0.36
N LEU A 289 19.16 26.12 1.36
CA LEU A 289 17.89 25.44 1.57
C LEU A 289 16.77 26.42 1.96
N ALA A 290 17.06 27.43 2.80
CA ALA A 290 16.11 28.49 3.14
C ALA A 290 15.69 29.31 1.90
N ARG A 291 16.63 29.67 1.03
CA ARG A 291 16.38 30.37 -0.25
C ARG A 291 15.63 29.51 -1.27
N LEU A 292 15.80 28.18 -1.22
CA LEU A 292 15.02 27.26 -2.05
C LEU A 292 13.58 27.19 -1.54
N ARG A 293 13.40 27.15 -0.21
CA ARG A 293 12.08 27.12 0.43
C ARG A 293 11.27 28.41 0.20
N GLU A 294 11.92 29.58 0.21
CA GLU A 294 11.29 30.85 -0.16
C GLU A 294 10.89 30.91 -1.64
N ARG A 295 11.71 30.37 -2.54
CA ARG A 295 11.41 30.35 -3.99
C ARG A 295 10.26 29.42 -4.35
N HIS A 296 10.06 28.35 -3.59
CA HIS A 296 9.02 27.35 -3.87
C HIS A 296 7.73 27.52 -3.06
N GLY A 297 7.62 28.58 -2.23
CA GLY A 297 6.34 28.99 -1.62
C GLY A 297 5.69 27.95 -0.71
N ILE A 298 6.46 27.00 -0.15
CA ILE A 298 5.94 25.97 0.74
C ILE A 298 5.96 26.52 2.17
N GLN A 299 4.82 27.03 2.64
CA GLN A 299 4.63 27.32 4.06
C GLN A 299 4.14 26.06 4.80
N GLY A 300 4.91 25.69 5.83
CA GLY A 300 4.47 25.07 7.08
C GLY A 300 3.89 23.67 7.00
#